data_AF-A0A1S8WY88-F1
#
_entry.id   AF-A0A1S8WY88-F1
#
_cell.length_a   1.000
_cell.length_b   1.000
_cell.length_c   1.000
_cell.angle_alpha   90.00
_cell.angle_beta   90.00
_cell.angle_gamma   90.00
#
_symmetry.space_group_name_H-M   'P 1'
#
loop_
_entity.id
_entity.type
_entity.pdbx_description
1 polymer ?
#
loop_
_entity_poly.entity_id
_entity_poly.type
_entity_poly.pdbx_seq_one_letter_code
_entity_poly.pdbx_strand_id
1 'polypeptide(L)'
;CPVHIICYYIRPNETAALSCSEDEFVAERHRVMQSRLEPVMTEALEARGRTQEQMDDAYRRIVSAVLLFSGLGSPTNVAVVRETTAALQSIFPQSDILSFLKCGTAQKRNQIEQFTGIVTGIRLFNKECLKGGAGIDDIPQLLVDGIPKTLGTLHDQLLKAREVAARNASLFMKLSAHDSSPGALSSANATILAAEQSGVTPDLLRAVVINARQYEAFLEVLEKELIEMTANADRLCNIFKSQMKQLRELVSDLWKSMYLFLATTDTGALGQLQRRLRELEIGEAAIRMATIDKRSLGCRGTS
;
A
#
# COMPACT_ATOMS: atom_id res chain seq x y z
N CYS A 1 -14.67 -16.80 30.17
CA CYS A 1 -13.65 -17.40 29.27
C CYS A 1 -13.67 -16.64 27.96
N PRO A 2 -12.62 -15.85 27.66
CA PRO A 2 -11.58 -16.35 26.76
C PRO A 2 -10.21 -15.71 27.01
N VAL A 3 -9.26 -16.43 27.59
CA VAL A 3 -7.83 -16.07 27.51
C VAL A 3 -7.01 -17.36 27.48
N HIS A 4 -7.20 -18.19 26.46
CA HIS A 4 -6.13 -19.08 26.03
C HIS A 4 -5.18 -18.25 25.16
N ILE A 5 -4.42 -17.36 25.81
CA ILE A 5 -3.18 -16.86 25.23
C ILE A 5 -2.25 -18.05 25.28
N ILE A 6 -1.95 -18.59 24.11
CA ILE A 6 -0.93 -19.62 23.92
C ILE A 6 0.36 -19.06 24.52
N CYS A 7 0.79 -19.64 25.64
CA CYS A 7 2.10 -19.41 26.23
C CYS A 7 3.17 -19.89 25.24
N TYR A 8 3.59 -19.03 24.32
CA TYR A 8 4.92 -19.17 23.76
C TYR A 8 5.90 -18.71 24.84
N TYR A 9 6.53 -19.69 25.47
CA TYR A 9 7.75 -19.51 26.24
C TYR A 9 8.79 -18.91 25.26
N ILE A 10 8.91 -17.59 25.20
CA ILE A 10 9.98 -16.94 24.43
C ILE A 10 11.27 -17.23 25.19
N ARG A 11 11.93 -18.35 24.87
CA ARG A 11 13.31 -18.60 25.26
C ARG A 11 14.20 -17.57 24.53
N PRO A 12 15.04 -16.80 25.23
CA PRO A 12 15.91 -15.80 24.61
C PRO A 12 16.92 -16.34 23.59
N ASN A 13 17.16 -17.67 23.57
CA ASN A 13 18.18 -18.32 22.74
C ASN A 13 17.63 -19.15 21.57
N GLU A 14 16.33 -19.09 21.27
CA GLU A 14 15.71 -19.79 20.13
C GLU A 14 15.11 -18.80 19.10
N THR A 15 15.63 -17.57 19.02
CA THR A 15 15.31 -16.60 17.95
C THR A 15 15.97 -16.93 16.61
N ALA A 16 16.66 -18.07 16.49
CA ALA A 16 17.37 -18.47 15.27
C ALA A 16 16.49 -19.17 14.21
N ALA A 17 15.19 -19.37 14.46
CA ALA A 17 14.33 -20.23 13.61
C ALA A 17 13.20 -19.51 12.84
N LEU A 18 13.11 -18.17 12.88
CA LEU A 18 12.03 -17.41 12.24
C LEU A 18 12.50 -16.12 11.54
N SER A 19 13.78 -16.01 11.17
CA SER A 19 14.24 -14.90 10.33
C SER A 19 14.06 -15.25 8.85
N CYS A 20 12.82 -15.23 8.36
CA CYS A 20 12.61 -15.03 6.93
C CYS A 20 13.13 -13.62 6.63
N SER A 21 14.08 -13.47 5.70
CA SER A 21 14.58 -12.14 5.37
C SER A 21 13.46 -11.31 4.73
N GLU A 22 13.54 -9.97 4.83
CA GLU A 22 12.57 -9.07 4.18
C GLU A 22 12.42 -9.39 2.68
N ASP A 23 13.54 -9.66 2.02
CA ASP A 23 13.59 -10.04 0.60
C ASP A 23 12.88 -11.37 0.32
N GLU A 24 13.06 -12.38 1.16
CA GLU A 24 12.43 -13.69 1.01
C GLU A 24 10.91 -13.60 1.20
N PHE A 25 10.46 -12.81 2.18
CA PHE A 25 9.05 -12.55 2.41
C PHE A 25 8.40 -11.82 1.24
N VAL A 26 9.04 -10.76 0.74
CA VAL A 26 8.55 -9.99 -0.42
C VAL A 26 8.50 -10.86 -1.67
N ALA A 27 9.53 -11.68 -1.90
CA ALA A 27 9.59 -12.59 -3.04
C ALA A 27 8.49 -13.66 -2.98
N GLU A 28 8.26 -14.28 -1.81
CA GLU A 28 7.20 -15.27 -1.64
C GLU A 28 5.81 -14.65 -1.85
N ARG A 29 5.58 -13.44 -1.30
CA ARG A 29 4.32 -12.73 -1.51
C ARG A 29 4.09 -12.43 -3.00
N HIS A 30 5.13 -11.99 -3.71
CA HIS A 30 5.07 -11.73 -5.14
C HIS A 30 4.76 -13.01 -5.92
N ARG A 31 5.42 -14.13 -5.59
CA ARG A 31 5.18 -15.44 -6.19
C ARG A 31 3.74 -15.92 -5.99
N VAL A 32 3.21 -15.81 -4.77
CA VAL A 32 1.82 -16.19 -4.45
C VAL A 32 0.83 -15.31 -5.20
N MET A 33 1.08 -14.00 -5.28
CA MET A 33 0.22 -13.08 -6.04
C MET A 33 0.23 -13.41 -7.54
N GLN A 34 1.40 -13.63 -8.12
CA GLN A 34 1.52 -14.04 -9.53
C GLN A 34 0.79 -15.36 -9.80
N SER A 35 0.97 -16.38 -8.95
CA SER A 35 0.28 -17.66 -9.09
C SER A 35 -1.25 -17.53 -9.06
N ARG A 36 -1.79 -16.56 -8.32
CA ARG A 36 -3.24 -16.30 -8.27
C ARG A 36 -3.75 -15.59 -9.53
N LEU A 37 -2.90 -14.85 -10.23
CA LEU A 37 -3.24 -14.11 -11.44
C LEU A 37 -3.00 -14.90 -12.74
N GLU A 38 -2.28 -16.02 -12.66
CA GLU A 38 -2.03 -16.91 -13.81
C GLU A 38 -3.29 -17.37 -14.57
N PRO A 39 -4.43 -17.68 -13.94
CA PRO A 39 -5.67 -17.99 -14.66
C PRO A 39 -6.13 -16.85 -15.57
N VAL A 40 -6.08 -15.61 -15.07
CA VAL A 40 -6.44 -14.40 -15.83
C VAL A 40 -5.49 -14.19 -17.00
N MET A 41 -4.19 -14.44 -16.77
CA MET A 41 -3.19 -14.39 -17.83
C MET A 41 -3.50 -15.41 -18.93
N THR A 42 -3.78 -16.64 -18.53
CA THR A 42 -4.09 -17.75 -19.45
C THR A 42 -5.33 -17.43 -20.29
N GLU A 43 -6.39 -16.91 -19.67
CA GLU A 43 -7.61 -16.50 -20.38
C GLU A 43 -7.36 -15.45 -21.46
N ALA A 44 -6.47 -14.49 -21.22
CA ALA A 44 -6.08 -13.47 -22.19
C ALA A 44 -5.21 -14.05 -23.33
N LEU A 45 -4.34 -15.01 -23.02
CA LEU A 45 -3.47 -15.69 -23.99
C LEU A 45 -4.26 -16.61 -24.94
N GLU A 46 -5.27 -17.31 -24.41
CA GLU A 46 -6.12 -18.27 -25.12
C GLU A 46 -7.27 -17.63 -25.91
N ALA A 47 -7.39 -16.30 -25.83
CA ALA A 47 -8.42 -15.55 -26.55
C ALA A 47 -8.35 -15.79 -28.07
N ARG A 48 -9.52 -15.83 -28.70
CA ARG A 48 -9.69 -16.10 -30.14
C ARG A 48 -10.22 -14.84 -30.85
N GLY A 49 -10.11 -14.78 -32.17
CA GLY A 49 -10.63 -13.66 -32.97
C GLY A 49 -11.12 -14.07 -34.34
N ARG A 50 -11.99 -15.09 -34.40
CA ARG A 50 -12.61 -15.50 -35.67
C ARG A 50 -13.78 -14.60 -36.06
N THR A 51 -14.41 -13.95 -35.07
CA THR A 51 -15.53 -13.02 -35.24
C THR A 51 -15.22 -11.71 -34.53
N GLN A 52 -15.95 -10.63 -34.87
CA GLN A 52 -15.83 -9.34 -34.19
C GLN A 52 -16.10 -9.47 -32.69
N GLU A 53 -17.14 -10.21 -32.31
CA GLU A 53 -17.48 -10.46 -30.91
C GLU A 53 -16.34 -11.16 -30.14
N GLN A 54 -15.65 -12.11 -30.77
CA GLN A 54 -14.49 -12.77 -30.16
C GLN A 54 -13.29 -11.82 -30.01
N MET A 55 -13.09 -10.90 -30.94
CA MET A 55 -12.05 -9.88 -30.83
C MET A 55 -12.35 -8.89 -29.71
N ASP A 56 -13.60 -8.47 -29.57
CA ASP A 56 -14.04 -7.59 -28.48
C ASP A 56 -13.89 -8.29 -27.12
N ASP A 57 -14.22 -9.58 -27.04
CA ASP A 57 -13.97 -10.41 -25.87
C ASP A 57 -12.47 -10.53 -25.54
N ALA A 58 -11.63 -10.81 -26.54
CA ALA A 58 -10.18 -10.86 -26.38
C ALA A 58 -9.63 -9.55 -25.81
N TYR A 59 -10.09 -8.41 -26.33
CA TYR A 59 -9.67 -7.11 -25.84
C TYR A 59 -10.08 -6.89 -24.37
N ARG A 60 -11.31 -7.26 -23.99
CA ARG A 60 -11.76 -7.17 -22.58
C ARG A 60 -10.94 -8.05 -21.63
N ARG A 61 -10.52 -9.24 -22.07
CA ARG A 61 -9.62 -10.11 -21.28
C ARG A 61 -8.25 -9.49 -21.10
N ILE A 62 -7.69 -8.87 -22.14
CA ILE A 62 -6.41 -8.14 -22.04
C ILE A 62 -6.53 -6.97 -21.07
N VAL A 63 -7.60 -6.17 -21.16
CA VAL A 63 -7.88 -5.08 -20.20
C VAL A 63 -7.95 -5.61 -18.77
N SER A 64 -8.66 -6.73 -18.56
CA SER A 64 -8.81 -7.35 -17.24
C SER A 64 -7.48 -7.85 -16.68
N ALA A 65 -6.66 -8.48 -17.53
CA ALA A 65 -5.30 -8.89 -17.17
C ALA A 65 -4.46 -7.67 -16.78
N VAL A 66 -4.35 -6.66 -17.64
CA VAL A 66 -3.59 -5.43 -17.38
C VAL A 66 -4.04 -4.74 -16.08
N LEU A 67 -5.36 -4.65 -15.84
CA LEU A 67 -5.91 -4.07 -14.62
C LEU A 67 -5.47 -4.86 -13.39
N LEU A 68 -5.67 -6.18 -13.39
CA LEU A 68 -5.40 -7.02 -12.22
C LEU A 68 -3.90 -7.16 -11.94
N PHE A 69 -3.07 -7.28 -12.98
CA PHE A 69 -1.62 -7.31 -12.84
C PHE A 69 -1.02 -5.95 -12.42
N SER A 70 -1.69 -4.84 -12.72
CA SER A 70 -1.27 -3.52 -12.20
C SER A 70 -1.49 -3.35 -10.71
N GLY A 71 -2.44 -4.09 -10.12
CA GLY A 71 -2.86 -3.91 -8.72
C GLY A 71 -3.54 -2.57 -8.42
N LEU A 72 -3.87 -1.76 -9.45
CA LEU A 72 -4.39 -0.41 -9.31
C LEU A 72 -5.92 -0.35 -9.42
N GLY A 73 -6.61 -1.04 -8.51
CA GLY A 73 -8.07 -0.99 -8.36
C GLY A 73 -8.79 -2.29 -8.72
N SER A 74 -10.13 -2.26 -8.61
CA SER A 74 -10.98 -3.43 -8.82
C SER A 74 -11.55 -3.49 -10.25
N PRO A 75 -11.60 -4.68 -10.90
CA PRO A 75 -12.28 -4.84 -12.18
C PRO A 75 -13.80 -4.69 -12.08
N THR A 76 -14.37 -4.68 -10.87
CA THR A 76 -15.79 -4.40 -10.65
C THR A 76 -16.12 -2.90 -10.68
N ASN A 77 -15.11 -2.03 -10.58
CA ASN A 77 -15.32 -0.59 -10.62
C ASN A 77 -15.23 -0.08 -12.06
N VAL A 78 -16.37 0.37 -12.59
CA VAL A 78 -16.51 0.87 -13.96
C VAL A 78 -15.55 2.03 -14.26
N ALA A 79 -15.29 2.91 -13.30
CA ALA A 79 -14.36 4.03 -13.49
C ALA A 79 -12.92 3.54 -13.68
N VAL A 80 -12.51 2.54 -12.91
CA VAL A 80 -11.17 1.89 -13.01
C VAL A 80 -11.03 1.21 -14.37
N VAL A 81 -12.04 0.42 -14.78
CA VAL A 81 -12.03 -0.28 -16.08
C VAL A 81 -11.96 0.72 -17.23
N ARG A 82 -12.72 1.82 -17.18
CA ARG A 82 -12.70 2.87 -18.20
C ARG A 82 -11.34 3.54 -18.30
N GLU A 83 -10.74 3.90 -17.16
CA GLU A 83 -9.43 4.55 -17.13
C GLU A 83 -8.33 3.62 -17.66
N THR A 84 -8.32 2.34 -17.24
CA THR A 84 -7.41 1.32 -17.77
C THR A 84 -7.61 1.11 -19.27
N THR A 85 -8.86 1.06 -19.74
CA THR A 85 -9.18 0.90 -21.17
C THR A 85 -8.68 2.08 -21.98
N ALA A 86 -8.91 3.32 -21.53
CA ALA A 86 -8.44 4.52 -22.21
C ALA A 86 -6.91 4.58 -22.27
N ALA A 87 -6.23 4.24 -21.17
CA ALA A 87 -4.77 4.17 -21.13
C ALA A 87 -4.25 3.08 -22.07
N LEU A 88 -4.84 1.89 -22.10
CA LEU A 88 -4.45 0.82 -23.02
C LEU A 88 -4.67 1.22 -24.48
N GLN A 89 -5.82 1.83 -24.81
CA GLN A 89 -6.14 2.27 -26.17
C GLN A 89 -5.17 3.32 -26.71
N SER A 90 -4.55 4.13 -25.84
CA SER A 90 -3.54 5.12 -26.25
C SER A 90 -2.24 4.50 -26.80
N ILE A 91 -1.94 3.24 -26.45
CA ILE A 91 -0.73 2.52 -26.88
C ILE A 91 -1.04 1.26 -27.70
N PHE A 92 -2.24 0.72 -27.57
CA PHE A 92 -2.72 -0.49 -28.20
C PHE A 92 -4.20 -0.31 -28.58
N PRO A 93 -4.47 0.35 -29.72
CA PRO A 93 -5.82 0.53 -30.24
C PRO A 93 -6.51 -0.81 -30.52
N GLN A 94 -7.85 -0.83 -30.46
CA GLN A 94 -8.61 -2.06 -30.75
C GLN A 94 -8.39 -2.59 -32.18
N SER A 95 -8.00 -1.75 -33.14
CA SER A 95 -7.64 -2.17 -34.50
C SER A 95 -6.49 -3.19 -34.53
N ASP A 96 -5.63 -3.17 -33.51
CA ASP A 96 -4.38 -3.92 -33.48
C ASP A 96 -4.57 -5.30 -32.83
N ILE A 97 -5.78 -5.61 -32.35
CA ILE A 97 -6.11 -6.90 -31.72
C ILE A 97 -5.84 -8.09 -32.65
N LEU A 98 -6.09 -7.94 -33.94
CA LEU A 98 -5.81 -8.99 -34.93
C LEU A 98 -4.32 -9.31 -35.04
N SER A 99 -3.46 -8.31 -34.86
CA SER A 99 -2.01 -8.49 -34.85
C SER A 99 -1.59 -9.26 -33.60
N PHE A 100 -2.07 -8.82 -32.43
CA PHE A 100 -1.84 -9.50 -31.15
C PHE A 100 -2.27 -10.97 -31.18
N LEU A 101 -3.45 -11.27 -31.73
CA LEU A 101 -3.98 -12.62 -31.76
C LEU A 101 -3.16 -13.60 -32.62
N LYS A 102 -2.41 -13.08 -33.61
CA LYS A 102 -1.49 -13.85 -34.47
C LYS A 102 -0.14 -14.14 -33.80
N CYS A 103 0.20 -13.42 -32.73
CA CYS A 103 1.45 -13.65 -32.01
C CYS A 103 1.46 -15.00 -31.28
N GLY A 104 2.65 -15.57 -31.09
CA GLY A 104 2.84 -16.76 -30.26
C GLY A 104 2.57 -16.48 -28.78
N THR A 105 2.26 -17.51 -27.99
CA THR A 105 1.90 -17.39 -26.57
C THR A 105 2.94 -16.64 -25.74
N ALA A 106 4.23 -16.90 -25.96
CA ALA A 106 5.32 -16.20 -25.26
C ALA A 106 5.35 -14.70 -25.60
N GLN A 107 5.15 -14.36 -26.88
CA GLN A 107 5.11 -12.96 -27.32
C GLN A 107 3.90 -12.22 -26.78
N LYS A 108 2.71 -12.86 -26.79
CA LYS A 108 1.49 -12.31 -26.18
C LYS A 108 1.70 -12.03 -24.69
N ARG A 109 2.37 -12.94 -23.98
CA ARG A 109 2.69 -12.77 -22.55
C ARG A 109 3.55 -11.53 -22.31
N ASN A 110 4.66 -11.44 -23.04
CA ASN A 110 5.56 -10.28 -22.96
C ASN A 110 4.84 -8.97 -23.30
N GLN A 111 3.94 -8.98 -24.29
CA GLN A 111 3.16 -7.79 -24.65
C GLN A 111 2.21 -7.36 -23.53
N ILE A 112 1.48 -8.29 -22.89
CA ILE A 112 0.59 -7.98 -21.77
C ILE A 112 1.38 -7.43 -20.58
N GLU A 113 2.56 -7.99 -20.30
CA GLU A 113 3.45 -7.49 -19.23
C GLU A 113 3.94 -6.06 -19.52
N GLN A 114 4.33 -5.78 -20.76
CA GLN A 114 4.70 -4.42 -21.20
C GLN A 114 3.52 -3.45 -21.12
N PHE A 115 2.35 -3.85 -21.61
CA PHE A 115 1.12 -3.06 -21.48
C PHE A 115 0.81 -2.76 -20.02
N THR A 116 0.98 -3.73 -19.13
CA THR A 116 0.78 -3.55 -17.69
C THR A 116 1.69 -2.46 -17.15
N GLY A 117 2.99 -2.52 -17.42
CA GLY A 117 3.92 -1.48 -16.97
C GLY A 117 3.59 -0.08 -17.50
N ILE A 118 3.33 0.03 -18.80
CA ILE A 118 3.05 1.33 -19.45
C ILE A 118 1.70 1.91 -18.98
N VAL A 119 0.64 1.09 -18.95
CA VAL A 119 -0.69 1.52 -18.48
C VAL A 119 -0.67 1.92 -17.01
N THR A 120 0.07 1.19 -16.17
CA THR A 120 0.29 1.55 -14.77
C THR A 120 0.93 2.93 -14.67
N GLY A 121 1.98 3.20 -15.45
CA GLY A 121 2.65 4.51 -15.51
C GLY A 121 1.72 5.64 -15.96
N ILE A 122 0.93 5.43 -17.02
CA ILE A 122 -0.04 6.41 -17.53
C ILE A 122 -1.08 6.74 -16.45
N ARG A 123 -1.63 5.73 -15.77
CA ARG A 123 -2.66 5.94 -14.74
C ARG A 123 -2.09 6.65 -13.50
N LEU A 124 -0.89 6.29 -13.06
CA LEU A 124 -0.20 7.00 -11.98
C LEU A 124 0.05 8.47 -12.34
N PHE A 125 0.50 8.73 -13.57
CA PHE A 125 0.70 10.09 -14.06
C PHE A 125 -0.61 10.88 -14.15
N ASN A 126 -1.70 10.26 -14.60
CA ASN A 126 -3.02 10.89 -14.66
C ASN A 126 -3.57 11.22 -13.26
N LYS A 127 -3.36 10.33 -12.27
CA LYS A 127 -3.64 10.63 -10.86
C LYS A 127 -2.87 11.85 -10.37
N GLU A 128 -1.56 11.88 -10.63
CA GLU A 128 -0.66 12.97 -10.25
C GLU A 128 -1.03 14.31 -10.92
N CYS A 129 -1.64 14.27 -12.10
CA CYS A 129 -2.20 15.43 -12.80
C CYS A 129 -3.63 15.78 -12.38
N LEU A 130 -4.24 15.06 -11.43
CA LEU A 130 -5.64 15.21 -11.01
C LEU A 130 -6.65 15.00 -12.15
N LYS A 131 -6.31 14.15 -13.12
CA LYS A 131 -7.14 13.81 -14.30
C LYS A 131 -7.63 12.35 -14.32
N GLY A 132 -7.34 11.61 -13.26
CA GLY A 132 -7.62 10.19 -13.13
C GLY A 132 -7.25 9.69 -11.74
N GLY A 133 -6.91 8.41 -11.64
CA GLY A 133 -6.58 7.76 -10.37
C GLY A 133 -7.76 7.06 -9.71
N ALA A 134 -8.79 6.71 -10.47
CA ALA A 134 -9.87 5.89 -9.95
C ALA A 134 -9.29 4.57 -9.42
N GLY A 135 -9.60 4.24 -8.16
CA GLY A 135 -9.15 3.00 -7.52
C GLY A 135 -7.65 2.94 -7.21
N ILE A 136 -6.91 4.04 -7.32
CA ILE A 136 -5.51 4.12 -6.88
C ILE A 136 -5.48 4.77 -5.50
N ASP A 137 -5.09 4.00 -4.50
CA ASP A 137 -4.94 4.51 -3.14
C ASP A 137 -3.77 5.50 -3.03
N ASP A 138 -3.92 6.48 -2.15
CA ASP A 138 -2.81 7.32 -1.72
C ASP A 138 -2.03 6.60 -0.61
N ILE A 139 -1.25 5.58 -1.02
CA ILE A 139 -0.44 4.78 -0.10
C ILE A 139 0.47 5.68 0.76
N PRO A 140 1.16 6.71 0.23
CA PRO A 140 1.91 7.64 1.07
C PRO A 140 1.07 8.28 2.18
N GLN A 141 -0.12 8.81 1.85
CA GLN A 141 -0.99 9.42 2.85
C GLN A 141 -1.52 8.40 3.86
N LEU A 142 -1.90 7.20 3.40
CA LEU A 142 -2.35 6.11 4.27
C LEU A 142 -1.28 5.69 5.28
N LEU A 143 -0.01 5.67 4.88
CA LEU A 143 1.11 5.37 5.77
C LEU A 143 1.34 6.50 6.78
N VAL A 144 1.33 7.76 6.32
CA VAL A 144 1.45 8.95 7.18
C VAL A 144 0.38 8.98 8.27
N ASP A 145 -0.84 8.55 7.95
CA ASP A 145 -1.94 8.53 8.92
C ASP A 145 -2.00 7.26 9.76
N GLY A 146 -1.64 6.11 9.18
CA GLY A 146 -1.80 4.79 9.78
C GLY A 146 -0.69 4.41 10.77
N ILE A 147 0.56 4.74 10.44
CA ILE A 147 1.72 4.40 11.28
C ILE A 147 1.63 5.08 12.66
N PRO A 148 1.37 6.40 12.77
CA PRO A 148 1.27 7.05 14.08
C PRO A 148 0.12 6.52 14.94
N LYS A 149 -1.03 6.17 14.32
CA LYS A 149 -2.17 5.58 15.04
C LYS A 149 -1.83 4.20 15.61
N THR A 150 -1.09 3.41 14.83
CA THR A 150 -0.65 2.08 15.24
C THR A 150 0.38 2.18 16.37
N LEU A 151 1.36 3.10 16.25
CA LEU A 151 2.31 3.41 17.32
C LEU A 151 1.61 3.90 18.59
N GLY A 152 0.64 4.80 18.48
CA GLY A 152 -0.14 5.27 19.64
C GLY A 152 -0.90 4.14 20.34
N THR A 153 -1.54 3.26 19.56
CA THR A 153 -2.22 2.08 20.10
C THR A 153 -1.23 1.15 20.82
N LEU A 154 -0.06 0.93 20.24
CA LEU A 154 0.99 0.10 20.82
C LEU A 154 1.52 0.69 22.12
N HIS A 155 1.76 2.00 22.15
CA HIS A 155 2.18 2.74 23.32
C HIS A 155 1.17 2.63 24.47
N ASP A 156 -0.13 2.77 24.16
CA ASP A 156 -1.20 2.59 25.14
C ASP A 156 -1.23 1.17 25.72
N GLN A 157 -0.98 0.14 24.89
CA GLN A 157 -0.90 -1.24 25.37
C GLN A 157 0.35 -1.48 26.23
N LEU A 158 1.49 -0.87 25.88
CA LEU A 158 2.71 -0.91 26.68
C LEU A 158 2.49 -0.30 28.08
N LEU A 159 1.86 0.87 28.15
CA LEU A 159 1.53 1.51 29.43
C LEU A 159 0.61 0.63 30.29
N LYS A 160 -0.41 0.01 29.69
CA LYS A 160 -1.31 -0.92 30.39
C LYS A 160 -0.56 -2.17 30.88
N ALA A 161 0.29 -2.76 30.05
CA ALA A 161 1.09 -3.93 30.43
C ALA A 161 2.03 -3.60 31.60
N ARG A 162 2.70 -2.44 31.56
CA ARG A 162 3.53 -1.91 32.65
C ARG A 162 2.75 -1.69 33.94
N GLU A 163 1.57 -1.10 33.84
CA GLU A 163 0.70 -0.87 35.00
C GLU A 163 0.26 -2.20 35.64
N VAL A 164 -0.17 -3.17 34.84
CA VAL A 164 -0.54 -4.50 35.32
C VAL A 164 0.66 -5.18 36.00
N ALA A 165 1.84 -5.14 35.38
CA ALA A 165 3.04 -5.73 35.95
C ALA A 165 3.43 -5.06 37.28
N ALA A 166 3.41 -3.72 37.36
CA ALA A 166 3.76 -2.97 38.56
C ALA A 166 2.76 -3.21 39.70
N ARG A 167 1.45 -3.14 39.40
CA ARG A 167 0.37 -3.34 40.38
C ARG A 167 0.43 -4.75 40.98
N ASN A 168 0.55 -5.77 40.13
CA ASN A 168 0.59 -7.16 40.59
C ASN A 168 1.91 -7.50 41.29
N ALA A 169 3.04 -6.92 40.86
CA ALA A 169 4.32 -7.10 41.57
C ALA A 169 4.28 -6.48 42.98
N SER A 170 3.68 -5.30 43.13
CA SER A 170 3.48 -4.68 44.45
C SER A 170 2.62 -5.55 45.37
N LEU A 171 1.52 -6.10 44.85
CA LEU A 171 0.65 -7.01 45.61
C LEU A 171 1.37 -8.31 45.97
N PHE A 172 2.11 -8.90 45.03
CA PHE A 172 2.92 -10.09 45.27
C PHE A 172 3.93 -9.88 46.40
N MET A 173 4.65 -8.74 46.41
CA MET A 173 5.60 -8.41 47.47
C MET A 173 4.91 -8.25 48.84
N LYS A 174 3.72 -7.62 48.89
CA LYS A 174 2.95 -7.46 50.12
C LYS A 174 2.45 -8.80 50.69
N LEU A 175 2.02 -9.73 49.83
CA LEU A 175 1.56 -11.05 50.25
C LEU A 175 2.72 -12.01 50.58
N SER A 176 3.90 -11.78 49.99
CA SER A 176 5.10 -12.60 50.25
C SER A 176 5.90 -12.12 51.47
N ALA A 177 5.66 -10.90 51.94
CA ALA A 177 6.21 -10.36 53.18
C ALA A 177 5.48 -10.99 54.38
N HIS A 178 5.86 -12.21 54.74
CA HIS A 178 5.33 -12.93 55.89
C HIS A 178 5.75 -12.22 57.19
N ASP A 179 4.80 -11.72 57.98
CA ASP A 179 5.08 -11.15 59.30
C ASP A 179 5.06 -12.30 60.33
N SER A 180 6.17 -12.55 61.01
CA SER A 180 6.32 -13.67 61.96
C SER A 180 5.60 -13.45 63.30
N SER A 181 4.79 -12.40 63.44
CA SER A 181 4.04 -12.09 64.66
C SER A 181 2.52 -12.15 64.41
N PRO A 182 1.83 -13.22 64.85
CA PRO A 182 0.41 -13.48 64.53
C PRO A 182 -0.59 -12.53 65.23
N GLY A 183 -0.12 -11.55 66.00
CA GLY A 183 -0.95 -10.80 66.96
C GLY A 183 -1.20 -9.33 66.62
N ALA A 184 -0.58 -8.76 65.59
CA ALA A 184 -0.80 -7.37 65.21
C ALA A 184 -1.81 -7.28 64.05
N LEU A 185 -2.83 -6.42 64.21
CA LEU A 185 -3.64 -5.87 63.11
C LEU A 185 -2.74 -5.01 62.20
N SER A 186 -1.81 -5.67 61.51
CA SER A 186 -1.00 -5.06 60.47
C SER A 186 -1.80 -5.07 59.17
N SER A 187 -1.69 -4.00 58.38
CA SER A 187 -2.37 -3.89 57.08
C SER A 187 -2.02 -5.04 56.13
N ALA A 188 -0.86 -5.68 56.33
CA ALA A 188 -0.43 -6.89 55.63
C ALA A 188 -1.35 -8.10 55.92
N ASN A 189 -1.68 -8.36 57.19
CA ASN A 189 -2.51 -9.51 57.59
C ASN A 189 -3.96 -9.37 57.08
N ALA A 190 -4.51 -8.15 57.07
CA ALA A 190 -5.82 -7.88 56.47
C ALA A 190 -5.83 -8.08 54.94
N THR A 191 -4.72 -7.78 54.27
CA THR A 191 -4.57 -7.96 52.81
C THR A 191 -4.47 -9.45 52.45
N ILE A 192 -3.78 -10.26 53.25
CA ILE A 192 -3.66 -11.70 53.07
C ILE A 192 -5.03 -12.38 53.17
N LEU A 193 -5.80 -12.08 54.21
CA LEU A 193 -7.15 -12.63 54.41
C LEU A 193 -8.11 -12.26 53.26
N ALA A 194 -8.07 -11.02 52.78
CA ALA A 194 -8.89 -10.57 51.66
C ALA A 194 -8.48 -11.24 50.32
N ALA A 195 -7.19 -11.49 50.11
CA ALA A 195 -6.66 -12.16 48.93
C ALA A 195 -7.08 -13.65 48.90
N GLU A 196 -7.00 -14.34 50.04
CA GLU A 196 -7.46 -15.73 50.18
C GLU A 196 -8.97 -15.87 49.91
N GLN A 197 -9.79 -14.96 50.45
CA GLN A 197 -11.23 -14.92 50.18
C GLN A 197 -11.56 -14.69 48.70
N SER A 198 -10.66 -14.04 47.96
CA SER A 198 -10.81 -13.75 46.53
C SER A 198 -10.13 -14.81 45.63
N GLY A 199 -9.55 -15.87 46.20
CA GLY A 199 -8.81 -16.90 45.45
C GLY A 199 -7.50 -16.43 44.82
N VAL A 200 -6.94 -15.31 45.29
CA VAL A 200 -5.69 -14.73 44.77
C VAL A 200 -4.51 -15.32 45.54
N THR A 201 -3.76 -16.21 44.89
CA THR A 201 -2.57 -16.84 45.48
C THR A 201 -1.28 -16.13 45.05
N PRO A 202 -0.20 -16.18 45.86
CA PRO A 202 1.10 -15.65 45.46
C PRO A 202 1.65 -16.25 44.17
N ASP A 203 1.43 -17.54 43.91
CA ASP A 203 1.86 -18.19 42.67
C ASP A 203 1.10 -17.68 41.45
N LEU A 204 -0.21 -17.43 41.59
CA LEU A 204 -1.01 -16.82 40.53
C LEU A 204 -0.52 -15.40 40.21
N LEU A 205 -0.25 -14.59 41.23
CA LEU A 205 0.32 -13.24 41.04
C LEU A 205 1.70 -13.29 40.41
N ARG A 206 2.55 -14.23 40.81
CA ARG A 206 3.86 -14.44 40.18
C ARG A 206 3.70 -14.73 38.68
N ALA A 207 2.79 -15.63 38.31
CA ALA A 207 2.51 -15.95 36.91
C ALA A 207 1.98 -14.73 36.13
N VAL A 208 1.06 -13.95 36.71
CA VAL A 208 0.54 -12.73 36.11
C VAL A 208 1.65 -11.70 35.87
N VAL A 209 2.55 -11.50 36.84
CA VAL A 209 3.68 -10.57 36.69
C VAL A 209 4.62 -11.03 35.60
N ILE A 210 4.97 -12.33 35.55
CA ILE A 210 5.82 -12.89 34.51
C ILE A 210 5.19 -12.67 33.13
N ASN A 211 3.91 -13.02 32.96
CA ASN A 211 3.20 -12.87 31.70
C ASN A 211 3.10 -11.39 31.26
N ALA A 212 2.81 -10.48 32.20
CA ALA A 212 2.74 -9.05 31.91
C ALA A 212 4.10 -8.49 31.47
N ARG A 213 5.20 -8.94 32.08
CA ARG A 213 6.57 -8.56 31.70
C ARG A 213 7.00 -9.14 30.37
N GLN A 214 6.62 -10.38 30.06
CA GLN A 214 6.86 -10.99 28.75
C GLN A 214 6.08 -10.26 27.65
N TYR A 215 4.81 -9.93 27.91
CA TYR A 215 4.00 -9.16 26.99
C TYR A 215 4.58 -7.75 26.78
N GLU A 216 5.01 -7.07 27.84
CA GLU A 216 5.74 -5.80 27.74
C GLU A 216 6.98 -5.93 26.84
N ALA A 217 7.85 -6.90 27.09
CA ALA A 217 9.06 -7.12 26.27
C ALA A 217 8.73 -7.40 24.80
N PHE A 218 7.68 -8.17 24.52
CA PHE A 218 7.20 -8.41 23.16
C PHE A 218 6.72 -7.12 22.48
N LEU A 219 5.93 -6.30 23.18
CA LEU A 219 5.45 -5.03 22.64
C LEU A 219 6.61 -4.03 22.42
N GLU A 220 7.66 -4.03 23.25
CA GLU A 220 8.85 -3.20 23.04
C GLU A 220 9.63 -3.59 21.79
N VAL A 221 9.67 -4.88 21.45
CA VAL A 221 10.26 -5.34 20.17
C VAL A 221 9.44 -4.81 18.99
N LEU A 222 8.11 -4.98 19.03
CA LEU A 222 7.23 -4.45 17.99
C LEU A 222 7.32 -2.92 17.85
N GLU A 223 7.50 -2.19 18.95
CA GLU A 223 7.61 -0.73 18.93
C GLU A 223 8.88 -0.29 18.19
N LYS A 224 10.01 -0.96 18.47
CA LYS A 224 11.27 -0.71 17.78
C LYS A 224 11.17 -1.00 16.29
N GLU A 225 10.60 -2.15 15.91
CA GLU A 225 10.39 -2.51 14.51
C GLU A 225 9.49 -1.50 13.80
N LEU A 226 8.39 -1.07 14.43
CA LEU A 226 7.47 -0.11 13.82
C LEU A 226 8.08 1.29 13.67
N ILE A 227 8.94 1.72 14.61
CA ILE A 227 9.72 2.95 14.49
C ILE A 227 10.69 2.86 13.30
N GLU A 228 11.39 1.74 13.13
CA GLU A 228 12.27 1.53 11.97
C GLU A 228 11.49 1.53 10.65
N MET A 229 10.34 0.84 10.61
CA MET A 229 9.42 0.86 9.47
C MET A 229 8.93 2.27 9.14
N THR A 230 8.77 3.14 10.13
CA THR A 230 8.38 4.55 9.90
C THR A 230 9.43 5.28 9.07
N ALA A 231 10.71 5.16 9.46
CA ALA A 231 11.81 5.79 8.71
C ALA A 231 11.94 5.22 7.29
N ASN A 232 11.73 3.92 7.13
CA ASN A 232 11.72 3.26 5.83
C ASN A 232 10.54 3.73 4.96
N ALA A 233 9.34 3.84 5.53
CA ALA A 233 8.15 4.36 4.85
C ALA A 233 8.37 5.80 4.38
N ASP A 234 8.92 6.68 5.23
CA ASP A 234 9.23 8.06 4.87
C ASP A 234 10.25 8.13 3.72
N ARG A 235 11.32 7.32 3.78
CA ARG A 235 12.31 7.22 2.70
C ARG A 235 11.65 6.79 1.39
N LEU A 236 10.84 5.72 1.40
CA LEU A 236 10.16 5.22 0.20
C LEU A 236 9.15 6.23 -0.35
N CYS A 237 8.40 6.91 0.51
CA CYS A 237 7.48 7.97 0.11
C CYS A 237 8.22 9.14 -0.56
N ASN A 238 9.37 9.53 -0.04
CA ASN A 238 10.20 10.59 -0.63
C ASN A 238 10.78 10.18 -1.99
N ILE A 239 11.24 8.94 -2.13
CA ILE A 239 11.70 8.38 -3.41
C ILE A 239 10.55 8.40 -4.43
N PHE A 240 9.37 7.89 -4.05
CA PHE A 240 8.20 7.86 -4.91
C PHE A 240 7.80 9.26 -5.37
N LYS A 241 7.70 10.23 -4.45
CA LYS A 241 7.40 11.64 -4.78
C LYS A 241 8.43 12.24 -5.75
N SER A 242 9.72 11.96 -5.54
CA SER A 242 10.79 12.42 -6.42
C SER A 242 10.67 11.82 -7.82
N GLN A 243 10.43 10.51 -7.93
CA GLN A 243 10.23 9.82 -9.21
C GLN A 243 9.01 10.34 -9.97
N MET A 244 7.89 10.57 -9.27
CA MET A 244 6.69 11.16 -9.87
C MET A 244 6.93 12.59 -10.37
N LYS A 245 7.72 13.38 -9.63
CA LYS A 245 8.13 14.72 -10.07
C LYS A 245 9.00 14.67 -11.33
N GLN A 246 10.00 13.78 -11.37
CA GLN A 246 10.84 13.59 -12.55
C GLN A 246 10.02 13.16 -13.77
N LEU A 247 9.09 12.22 -13.60
CA LEU A 247 8.18 11.81 -14.66
C LEU A 247 7.36 13.00 -15.20
N ARG A 248 6.87 13.87 -14.30
CA ARG A 248 6.13 15.07 -14.68
C ARG A 248 6.98 16.05 -15.50
N GLU A 249 8.22 16.26 -15.10
CA GLU A 249 9.15 17.14 -15.81
C GLU A 249 9.46 16.59 -17.21
N LEU A 250 9.78 15.29 -17.32
CA LEU A 250 10.05 14.63 -18.60
C LEU A 250 8.87 14.74 -19.57
N VAL A 251 7.65 14.45 -19.11
CA VAL A 251 6.45 14.54 -19.95
C VAL A 251 6.17 15.99 -20.37
N SER A 252 6.36 16.95 -19.46
CA SER A 252 6.22 18.38 -19.76
C SER A 252 7.21 18.83 -20.83
N ASP A 253 8.47 18.41 -20.73
CA ASP A 253 9.51 18.79 -21.68
C ASP A 253 9.31 18.12 -23.05
N LEU A 254 8.91 16.85 -23.09
CA LEU A 254 8.49 16.17 -24.32
C LEU A 254 7.38 16.94 -25.05
N TRP A 255 6.37 17.42 -24.32
CA TRP A 255 5.29 18.21 -24.91
C TRP A 255 5.75 19.58 -25.40
N LYS A 256 6.63 20.26 -24.66
CA LYS A 256 7.23 21.54 -25.12
C LYS A 256 8.04 21.33 -26.40
N SER A 257 8.86 20.28 -26.47
CA SER A 257 9.64 19.93 -27.66
C SER A 257 8.75 19.62 -28.85
N MET A 258 7.68 18.83 -28.64
CA MET A 258 6.71 18.54 -29.70
C MET A 258 5.97 19.81 -30.16
N TYR A 259 5.55 20.68 -29.24
CA TYR A 259 4.93 21.96 -29.58
C TYR A 259 5.87 22.86 -30.37
N LEU A 260 7.14 22.96 -29.96
CA LEU A 260 8.15 23.76 -30.66
C LEU A 260 8.43 23.20 -32.06
N PHE A 261 8.56 21.88 -32.19
CA PHE A 261 8.71 21.22 -33.48
C PHE A 261 7.51 21.47 -34.41
N LEU A 262 6.29 21.38 -33.88
CA LEU A 262 5.07 21.71 -34.61
C LEU A 262 4.97 23.20 -34.96
N ALA A 263 5.48 24.10 -34.12
CA ALA A 263 5.49 25.53 -34.40
C ALA A 263 6.51 25.94 -35.46
N THR A 264 7.60 25.17 -35.64
CA THR A 264 8.65 25.46 -36.64
C THR A 264 8.44 24.75 -37.98
N THR A 265 7.55 23.75 -38.05
CA THR A 265 7.22 23.03 -39.30
C THR A 265 6.01 23.66 -39.99
N ASP A 266 6.25 24.71 -40.79
CA ASP A 266 5.23 25.31 -41.65
C ASP A 266 4.81 24.32 -42.76
N THR A 267 3.61 23.72 -42.66
CA THR A 267 2.87 23.09 -43.77
C THR A 267 1.49 22.65 -43.29
N GLY A 268 0.47 22.77 -44.16
CA GLY A 268 -0.96 22.57 -43.88
C GLY A 268 -1.42 21.25 -43.23
N ALA A 269 -0.52 20.28 -43.00
CA ALA A 269 -0.75 19.10 -42.16
C ALA A 269 -0.98 19.43 -40.67
N LEU A 270 -0.44 20.57 -40.21
CA LEU A 270 -0.63 21.10 -38.84
C LEU A 270 -2.11 21.30 -38.46
N GLY A 271 -2.95 21.73 -39.41
CA GLY A 271 -4.35 22.00 -39.14
C GLY A 271 -5.16 20.74 -38.81
N GLN A 272 -4.79 19.59 -39.41
CA GLN A 272 -5.40 18.28 -39.15
C GLN A 272 -4.83 17.63 -37.89
N LEU A 273 -3.50 17.71 -37.67
CA LEU A 273 -2.87 17.20 -36.46
C LEU A 273 -3.30 17.96 -35.21
N GLN A 274 -3.38 19.29 -35.25
CA GLN A 274 -3.94 20.08 -34.15
C GLN A 274 -5.43 19.82 -33.93
N ARG A 275 -6.20 19.45 -34.97
CA ARG A 275 -7.60 19.01 -34.82
C ARG A 275 -7.68 17.64 -34.13
N ARG A 276 -6.87 16.67 -34.54
CA ARG A 276 -6.78 15.35 -33.90
C ARG A 276 -6.26 15.42 -32.46
N LEU A 277 -5.29 16.27 -32.15
CA LEU A 277 -4.81 16.50 -30.78
C LEU A 277 -5.88 17.15 -29.89
N ARG A 278 -6.76 17.97 -30.48
CA ARG A 278 -7.95 18.56 -29.81
C ARG A 278 -9.08 17.53 -29.64
N GLU A 279 -9.27 16.63 -30.61
CA GLU A 279 -10.28 15.57 -30.58
C GLU A 279 -9.94 14.41 -29.63
N LEU A 280 -8.65 14.16 -29.36
CA LEU A 280 -8.18 13.08 -28.47
C LEU A 280 -8.42 13.32 -26.97
N GLU A 281 -9.15 14.36 -26.53
CA GLU A 281 -9.36 14.76 -25.12
C GLU A 281 -8.07 14.97 -24.27
N ILE A 282 -6.88 14.70 -24.82
CA ILE A 282 -5.58 14.95 -24.19
C ILE A 282 -5.27 16.47 -24.22
N GLY A 283 -5.82 17.19 -25.20
CA GLY A 283 -5.54 18.61 -25.44
C GLY A 283 -6.28 19.61 -24.55
N GLU A 284 -7.54 19.37 -24.16
CA GLU A 284 -8.28 20.35 -23.33
C GLU A 284 -7.68 20.47 -21.92
N ALA A 285 -7.19 19.35 -21.40
CA ALA A 285 -6.52 19.29 -20.13
C ALA A 285 -5.09 19.88 -20.17
N ALA A 286 -4.48 20.01 -21.35
CA ALA A 286 -3.19 20.68 -21.57
C ALA A 286 -3.36 22.21 -21.76
N ILE A 287 -4.41 22.64 -22.46
CA ILE A 287 -4.77 24.06 -22.62
C ILE A 287 -5.19 24.66 -21.27
N ARG A 288 -5.96 23.94 -20.43
CA ARG A 288 -6.29 24.42 -19.08
C ARG A 288 -5.07 24.52 -18.16
N MET A 289 -4.11 23.58 -18.25
CA MET A 289 -2.87 23.63 -17.45
C MET A 289 -1.99 24.85 -17.81
N ALA A 290 -1.88 25.20 -19.09
CA ALA A 290 -1.13 26.39 -19.52
C ALA A 290 -1.85 27.73 -19.20
N THR A 291 -3.16 27.71 -18.99
CA THR A 291 -3.96 28.91 -18.72
C THR A 291 -4.10 29.19 -17.21
N ILE A 292 -4.03 28.16 -16.37
CA ILE A 292 -4.07 28.32 -14.90
C ILE A 292 -2.78 28.98 -14.39
N ASP A 293 -1.62 28.66 -14.96
CA ASP A 293 -0.32 29.20 -14.52
C ASP A 293 -0.11 30.69 -14.91
N LYS A 294 -0.85 31.21 -15.90
CA LYS A 294 -0.83 32.65 -16.24
C LYS A 294 -1.71 33.52 -15.33
N ARG A 295 -2.67 32.94 -14.60
CA ARG A 295 -3.51 33.71 -13.64
C ARG A 295 -2.93 33.77 -12.23
N SER A 296 -2.06 32.83 -11.87
CA SER A 296 -1.39 32.79 -10.56
C SER A 296 -0.12 33.67 -10.47
N LEU A 297 0.37 34.23 -11.58
CA LEU A 297 1.60 35.04 -11.62
C LEU A 297 1.42 36.43 -12.27
N GLY A 298 0.18 36.89 -12.44
CA GLY A 298 -0.14 38.19 -13.03
C GLY A 298 -0.48 39.25 -11.98
N CYS A 299 0.52 40.05 -11.61
CA CYS A 299 0.43 41.26 -10.79
C CYS A 299 -0.78 42.15 -11.14
N ARG A 300 -1.53 42.54 -10.11
CA ARG A 300 -2.28 43.81 -10.15
C ARG A 300 -1.26 44.94 -10.19
N GLY A 301 -1.26 45.68 -11.29
CA GLY A 301 -0.50 46.90 -11.48
C GLY A 301 -1.21 47.80 -12.48
N THR A 302 -2.01 48.72 -11.93
CA THR A 302 -2.27 50.09 -12.40
C THR A 302 -2.71 50.33 -13.84
N SER A 303 -3.99 50.64 -14.00
CA SER A 303 -4.47 51.95 -14.48
C SER A 303 -5.77 52.28 -13.78
#